data_AF-A0A5T1BSX8-F1
#
_entry.id   AF-A0A5T1BSX8-F1
#
_cell.length_a   1.000
_cell.length_b   1.000
_cell.length_c   1.000
_cell.angle_alpha   90.00
_cell.angle_beta   90.00
_cell.angle_gamma   90.00
#
_symmetry.space_group_name_H-M   'P 1'
#
loop_
_entity.id
_entity.type
_entity.pdbx_description
1 polymer ?
#
loop_
_entity_poly.entity_id
_entity_poly.type
_entity_poly.pdbx_seq_one_letter_code
_entity_poly.pdbx_strand_id
1 'polypeptide(L)'
;MFKDYHDKYGCIFIHVPKVAGTSIERVVFETDKWLVGHVRALDYINQDKNKFESYFSFAFVRNPFDRMVSAFHYLKKGGGNNGDKIWADENLKNFDTFEQFVLALKNKNIKDKILSWQHFTPQYKFICDENKNILVNFIGKLENINNDFKIVKNELNFDRNLIHSNS
;
A
#
# COMPACT_ATOMS: atom_id res chain seq x y z
N MET A 1 6.77 10.81 11.85
CA MET A 1 6.53 9.86 10.74
C MET A 1 7.59 8.78 10.81
N PHE A 2 8.85 9.18 10.92
CA PHE A 2 9.88 8.30 11.48
C PHE A 2 9.47 7.79 12.87
N LYS A 3 9.83 6.55 13.18
CA LYS A 3 9.49 5.78 14.37
C LYS A 3 10.68 4.87 14.67
N ASP A 4 10.79 4.40 15.90
CA ASP A 4 11.94 3.63 16.40
C ASP A 4 12.24 2.36 15.57
N TYR A 5 11.23 1.75 14.94
CA TYR A 5 11.45 0.57 14.09
C TYR A 5 12.16 0.92 12.77
N HIS A 6 12.04 2.14 12.24
CA HIS A 6 12.82 2.53 11.05
C HIS A 6 14.30 2.56 11.39
N ASP A 7 14.65 3.12 12.55
CA ASP A 7 16.02 3.11 13.09
C ASP A 7 16.50 1.68 13.39
N LYS A 8 15.65 0.85 14.03
CA LYS A 8 15.97 -0.55 14.37
C LYS A 8 16.31 -1.41 13.16
N TYR A 9 15.55 -1.29 12.07
CA TYR A 9 15.68 -2.15 10.89
C TYR A 9 16.35 -1.46 9.70
N GLY A 10 16.76 -0.19 9.84
CA GLY A 10 17.45 0.58 8.80
C GLY A 10 16.64 0.75 7.51
N CYS A 11 15.30 0.73 7.58
CA CYS A 11 14.46 0.71 6.39
C CYS A 11 13.14 1.47 6.53
N ILE A 12 12.56 1.81 5.38
CA ILE A 12 11.21 2.39 5.28
C ILE A 12 10.42 1.57 4.27
N PHE A 13 9.35 0.93 4.74
CA PHE A 13 8.37 0.31 3.87
C PHE A 13 7.23 1.29 3.56
N ILE A 14 7.04 1.65 2.29
CA ILE A 14 5.91 2.44 1.83
C ILE A 14 4.73 1.51 1.55
N HIS A 15 3.80 1.41 2.50
CA HIS A 15 2.67 0.49 2.45
C HIS A 15 1.58 1.01 1.50
N VAL A 16 1.66 0.61 0.23
CA VAL A 16 0.59 0.77 -0.77
C VAL A 16 -0.57 -0.17 -0.44
N PRO A 17 -1.84 0.28 -0.37
CA PRO A 17 -2.97 -0.59 -0.08
C PRO A 17 -3.14 -1.74 -1.09
N LYS A 18 -3.58 -2.90 -0.59
CA LYS A 18 -3.98 -4.10 -1.35
C LYS A 18 -2.87 -4.79 -2.17
N VAL A 19 -1.63 -4.70 -1.67
CA VAL A 19 -0.42 -5.31 -2.26
C VAL A 19 0.24 -6.39 -1.37
N ALA A 20 -0.53 -7.01 -0.46
CA ALA A 20 -0.01 -7.87 0.63
C ALA A 20 0.92 -7.14 1.63
N GLY A 21 0.77 -5.82 1.77
CA GLY A 21 1.59 -5.00 2.66
C GLY A 21 1.58 -5.45 4.12
N THR A 22 0.45 -5.92 4.65
CA THR A 22 0.37 -6.45 6.01
C THR A 22 1.29 -7.67 6.21
N SER A 23 1.35 -8.60 5.27
CA SER A 23 2.24 -9.78 5.39
C SER A 23 3.72 -9.38 5.35
N ILE A 24 4.07 -8.43 4.47
CA ILE A 24 5.43 -7.89 4.37
C ILE A 24 5.83 -7.20 5.68
N GLU A 25 4.95 -6.34 6.19
CA GLU A 25 5.15 -5.58 7.42
C GLU A 25 5.40 -6.47 8.63
N ARG A 26 4.61 -7.54 8.78
CA ARG A 26 4.77 -8.51 9.89
C ARG A 26 6.14 -9.17 9.88
N VAL A 27 6.65 -9.52 8.71
CA VAL A 27 7.92 -10.24 8.56
C VAL A 27 9.12 -9.31 8.69
N VAL A 28 9.05 -8.11 8.11
CA VAL A 28 10.15 -7.15 8.13
C VAL A 28 10.30 -6.54 9.53
N PHE A 29 9.20 -6.11 10.15
CA PHE A 29 9.25 -5.42 11.44
C PHE A 29 9.02 -6.33 12.65
N GLU A 30 8.82 -7.63 12.43
CA GLU A 30 8.62 -8.65 13.47
C GLU A 30 7.49 -8.26 14.42
N THR A 31 6.32 -8.01 13.83
CA THR A 31 5.15 -7.50 14.55
C THR A 31 3.89 -8.22 14.09
N ASP A 32 2.89 -8.31 14.97
CA ASP A 32 1.52 -8.71 14.61
C ASP A 32 0.58 -7.52 14.45
N LYS A 33 1.04 -6.32 14.82
CA LYS A 33 0.26 -5.08 14.80
C LYS A 33 0.46 -4.36 13.47
N TRP A 34 -0.53 -3.55 13.09
CA TRP A 34 -0.37 -2.60 12.00
C TRP A 34 0.36 -1.35 12.53
N LEU A 35 1.55 -1.07 11.99
CA LEU A 35 2.49 -0.05 12.44
C LEU A 35 2.70 1.09 11.44
N VAL A 36 2.76 0.77 10.14
CA VAL A 36 3.27 1.68 9.10
C VAL A 36 2.25 2.73 8.67
N GLY A 37 0.96 2.37 8.60
CA GLY A 37 -0.05 3.24 8.01
C GLY A 37 0.13 3.41 6.49
N HIS A 38 -0.65 4.30 5.87
CA HIS A 38 -0.58 4.60 4.43
C HIS A 38 0.12 5.94 4.14
N VAL A 39 1.35 6.04 4.62
CA VAL A 39 2.20 7.24 4.48
C VAL A 39 2.91 7.24 3.12
N ARG A 40 3.02 8.40 2.46
CA ARG A 40 3.70 8.52 1.15
C ARG A 40 5.20 8.74 1.34
N ALA A 41 6.01 8.30 0.37
CA ALA A 41 7.46 8.54 0.36
C ALA A 41 7.78 10.04 0.44
N LEU A 42 7.04 10.86 -0.31
CA LEU A 42 7.20 12.32 -0.31
C LEU A 42 6.97 12.94 1.07
N ASP A 43 6.07 12.38 1.88
CA ASP A 43 5.82 12.88 3.23
C ASP A 43 7.08 12.69 4.10
N TYR A 44 7.72 11.51 4.05
CA TYR A 44 8.98 11.27 4.76
C TYR A 44 10.10 12.21 4.31
N ILE A 45 10.25 12.41 3.00
CA ILE A 45 11.26 13.32 2.43
C ILE A 45 11.03 14.76 2.90
N ASN A 46 9.77 15.21 2.91
CA ASN A 46 9.41 16.54 3.40
C ASN A 46 9.66 16.70 4.91
N GLN A 47 9.60 15.61 5.69
CA GLN A 47 9.94 15.64 7.10
C GLN A 47 11.45 15.70 7.33
N ASP A 48 12.23 14.81 6.72
CA ASP A 48 13.68 14.76 6.81
C ASP A 48 14.27 13.94 5.65
N LYS A 49 14.72 14.65 4.62
CA LYS A 49 15.30 14.05 3.42
C LYS A 49 16.57 13.25 3.72
N ASN A 50 17.49 13.78 4.52
CA ASN A 50 18.76 13.12 4.81
C ASN A 50 18.51 11.81 5.57
N LYS A 51 17.58 11.83 6.53
CA LYS A 51 17.20 10.63 7.27
C LYS A 51 16.51 9.61 6.36
N PHE A 52 15.60 10.03 5.48
CA PHE A 52 14.98 9.13 4.49
C PHE A 52 16.04 8.47 3.59
N GLU A 53 16.99 9.25 3.06
CA GLU A 53 18.05 8.76 2.18
C GLU A 53 19.10 7.89 2.90
N SER A 54 19.19 7.96 4.23
CA SER A 54 20.05 7.08 5.04
C SER A 54 19.50 5.66 5.25
N TYR A 55 18.25 5.39 4.86
CA TYR A 55 17.62 4.08 5.00
C TYR A 55 17.36 3.42 3.66
N PHE A 56 17.26 2.09 3.67
CA PHE A 56 16.68 1.38 2.53
C PHE A 56 15.17 1.57 2.48
N SER A 57 14.69 2.32 1.49
CA SER A 57 13.26 2.55 1.25
C SER A 57 12.73 1.63 0.15
N PHE A 58 11.59 1.00 0.38
CA PHE A 58 10.99 0.10 -0.61
C PHE A 58 9.46 0.09 -0.57
N ALA A 59 8.86 -0.38 -1.65
CA ALA A 59 7.42 -0.54 -1.78
C ALA A 59 7.08 -1.81 -2.57
N PHE A 60 5.83 -2.25 -2.47
CA PHE A 60 5.27 -3.24 -3.38
C PHE A 60 4.08 -2.63 -4.13
N VAL A 61 3.94 -3.00 -5.40
CA VAL A 61 2.81 -2.65 -6.25
C VAL A 61 2.11 -3.90 -6.76
N ARG A 62 0.92 -3.74 -7.33
CA ARG A 62 0.11 -4.79 -7.94
C ARG A 62 -0.40 -4.33 -9.30
N ASN A 63 -0.76 -5.25 -10.18
CA ASN A 63 -1.57 -4.96 -11.36
C ASN A 63 -2.76 -4.04 -10.97
N PRO A 64 -2.92 -2.86 -11.61
CA PRO A 64 -3.95 -1.91 -11.23
C PRO A 64 -5.37 -2.47 -11.29
N PHE A 65 -5.67 -3.37 -12.22
CA PHE A 65 -6.99 -4.00 -12.36
C PHE A 65 -7.27 -4.94 -11.19
N ASP A 66 -6.33 -5.85 -10.88
CA ASP A 66 -6.49 -6.78 -9.76
C ASP A 66 -6.55 -6.05 -8.42
N ARG A 67 -5.80 -4.95 -8.29
CA ARG A 67 -5.86 -4.10 -7.09
C ARG A 67 -7.22 -3.43 -6.95
N MET A 68 -7.81 -2.97 -8.06
CA MET A 68 -9.13 -2.36 -8.10
C MET A 68 -10.22 -3.34 -7.64
N VAL A 69 -10.20 -4.57 -8.16
CA VAL A 69 -11.08 -5.67 -7.75
C VAL A 69 -10.93 -5.98 -6.26
N SER A 70 -9.67 -6.12 -5.80
CA SER A 70 -9.37 -6.41 -4.39
C SER A 70 -9.88 -5.32 -3.45
N ALA A 71 -9.69 -4.05 -3.79
CA ALA A 71 -10.15 -2.92 -2.99
C ALA A 71 -11.69 -2.84 -2.93
N PHE A 72 -12.39 -3.09 -4.05
CA PHE A 72 -13.85 -3.10 -4.09
C PHE A 72 -14.43 -4.18 -3.15
N HIS A 73 -14.01 -5.44 -3.31
CA HIS A 73 -14.52 -6.53 -2.47
C HIS A 73 -14.12 -6.40 -1.01
N TYR A 74 -12.93 -5.88 -0.73
CA TYR A 74 -12.49 -5.62 0.64
C TYR A 74 -13.40 -4.60 1.35
N LEU A 75 -13.71 -3.49 0.68
CA LEU A 75 -14.57 -2.45 1.26
C LEU A 75 -16.04 -2.90 1.34
N LYS A 76 -16.54 -3.67 0.36
CA LYS A 76 -17.88 -4.28 0.44
C LYS A 76 -18.03 -5.24 1.63
N LYS A 77 -16.93 -5.82 2.14
CA LYS A 77 -16.89 -6.65 3.35
C LYS A 77 -16.71 -5.84 4.66
N GLY A 78 -16.72 -4.50 4.58
CA GLY A 78 -16.57 -3.60 5.73
C GLY A 78 -15.17 -3.03 5.93
N GLY A 79 -14.19 -3.40 5.10
CA GLY A 79 -12.83 -2.85 5.16
C GLY A 79 -12.05 -3.23 6.42
N GLY A 80 -11.13 -2.36 6.85
CA GLY A 80 -10.21 -2.64 7.95
C GLY A 80 -10.49 -1.90 9.25
N ASN A 81 -11.40 -0.92 9.22
CA ASN A 81 -11.77 -0.09 10.35
C ASN A 81 -13.14 0.57 10.12
N ASN A 82 -13.67 1.25 11.14
CA ASN A 82 -14.97 1.92 11.07
C ASN A 82 -15.05 2.99 9.97
N GLY A 83 -13.94 3.69 9.69
CA GLY A 83 -13.88 4.69 8.62
C GLY A 83 -14.05 4.07 7.24
N ASP A 84 -13.38 2.94 6.99
CA ASP A 84 -13.57 2.16 5.76
C ASP A 84 -15.02 1.69 5.61
N LYS A 85 -15.63 1.20 6.70
CA LYS A 85 -17.02 0.74 6.68
C LYS A 85 -17.98 1.88 6.33
N ILE A 86 -17.90 3.01 7.04
CA ILE A 86 -18.75 4.19 6.80
C ILE A 86 -18.58 4.67 5.36
N TRP A 87 -17.33 4.81 4.92
CA TRP A 87 -17.04 5.24 3.56
C TRP A 87 -17.61 4.26 2.52
N ALA A 88 -17.49 2.95 2.75
CA ALA A 88 -18.04 1.93 1.85
C ALA A 88 -19.58 1.96 1.81
N ASP A 89 -20.24 2.14 2.96
CA ASP A 89 -21.70 2.26 3.05
C ASP A 89 -22.20 3.50 2.29
N GLU A 90 -21.46 4.60 2.31
CA GLU A 90 -21.83 5.82 1.59
C GLU A 90 -21.57 5.74 0.07
N ASN A 91 -20.48 5.06 -0.33
CA ASN A 91 -19.95 5.17 -1.69
C ASN A 91 -20.10 3.91 -2.53
N LEU A 92 -20.26 2.74 -1.90
CA LEU A 92 -20.30 1.44 -2.57
C LEU A 92 -21.59 0.65 -2.35
N LYS A 93 -22.50 1.11 -1.46
CA LYS A 93 -23.75 0.37 -1.16
C LYS A 93 -24.60 0.11 -2.41
N ASN A 94 -24.64 1.05 -3.35
CA ASN A 94 -25.48 0.99 -4.55
C ASN A 94 -24.85 0.18 -5.71
N PHE A 95 -23.69 -0.44 -5.49
CA PHE A 95 -23.05 -1.30 -6.47
C PHE A 95 -23.07 -2.73 -5.95
N ASP A 96 -23.94 -3.55 -6.53
CA ASP A 96 -24.06 -4.97 -6.19
C ASP A 96 -22.96 -5.78 -6.86
N THR A 97 -22.52 -5.35 -8.04
CA THR A 97 -21.47 -6.02 -8.81
C THR A 97 -20.27 -5.11 -9.06
N PHE A 98 -19.11 -5.72 -9.30
CA PHE A 98 -17.90 -4.99 -9.69
C PHE A 98 -18.08 -4.27 -11.04
N GLU A 99 -18.84 -4.86 -11.96
CA GLU A 99 -19.14 -4.24 -13.27
C GLU A 99 -19.92 -2.94 -13.11
N GLN A 100 -20.98 -2.92 -12.30
CA GLN A 100 -21.75 -1.70 -12.01
C GLN A 100 -20.85 -0.61 -11.43
N PHE A 101 -19.99 -0.99 -10.49
CA PHE A 101 -19.02 -0.09 -9.90
C PHE A 101 -18.07 0.51 -10.96
N VAL A 102 -17.47 -0.30 -11.83
CA VAL A 102 -16.55 0.18 -12.87
C VAL A 102 -17.26 1.08 -13.88
N LEU A 103 -18.48 0.72 -14.30
CA LEU A 103 -19.27 1.55 -15.22
C LEU A 103 -19.60 2.91 -14.61
N ALA A 104 -19.85 2.98 -13.30
CA ALA A 104 -20.10 4.24 -12.60
C ALA A 104 -18.87 5.17 -12.58
N LEU A 105 -17.64 4.64 -12.66
CA LEU A 105 -16.41 5.44 -12.73
C LEU A 105 -16.27 6.22 -14.04
N LYS A 106 -17.14 5.99 -15.04
CA LYS A 106 -17.23 6.87 -16.22
C LYS A 106 -17.68 8.29 -15.83
N ASN A 107 -18.45 8.42 -14.75
CA ASN A 107 -18.79 9.73 -14.18
C ASN A 107 -17.59 10.29 -13.41
N LYS A 108 -17.12 11.49 -13.80
CA LYS A 108 -15.94 12.13 -13.21
C LYS A 108 -16.08 12.37 -11.71
N ASN A 109 -17.23 12.83 -11.23
CA ASN A 109 -17.43 13.14 -9.81
C ASN A 109 -17.39 11.86 -8.96
N ILE A 110 -18.00 10.77 -9.44
CA ILE A 110 -17.92 9.46 -8.78
C ILE A 110 -16.47 9.00 -8.77
N LYS A 111 -15.80 9.02 -9.92
CA LYS A 111 -14.41 8.59 -10.06
C LYS A 111 -13.48 9.35 -9.11
N ASP A 112 -13.56 10.67 -9.07
CA ASP A 112 -12.69 11.51 -8.24
C ASP A 112 -12.96 11.26 -6.74
N LYS A 113 -14.22 11.05 -6.35
CA LYS A 113 -14.60 10.67 -4.97
C LYS A 113 -14.09 9.27 -4.59
N ILE A 114 -14.18 8.29 -5.49
CA ILE A 114 -13.69 6.93 -5.26
C ILE A 114 -12.15 6.94 -5.17
N LEU A 115 -11.46 7.57 -6.11
CA LEU A 115 -9.98 7.60 -6.17
C LEU A 115 -9.32 8.46 -5.09
N SER A 116 -10.08 9.22 -4.30
CA SER A 116 -9.55 9.95 -3.13
C SER A 116 -9.44 9.07 -1.89
N TRP A 117 -10.14 7.93 -1.85
CA TRP A 117 -10.03 6.99 -0.74
C TRP A 117 -8.78 6.12 -0.88
N GLN A 118 -8.05 5.96 0.21
CA GLN A 118 -6.70 5.35 0.23
C GLN A 118 -6.61 4.01 -0.52
N HIS A 119 -7.61 3.12 -0.38
CA HIS A 119 -7.62 1.81 -1.04
C HIS A 119 -7.72 1.87 -2.57
N PHE A 120 -8.20 3.00 -3.10
CA PHE A 120 -8.34 3.24 -4.53
C PHE A 120 -7.35 4.27 -5.07
N THR A 121 -6.73 5.08 -4.21
CA THR A 121 -5.67 6.04 -4.56
C THR A 121 -4.61 5.39 -5.45
N PRO A 122 -4.31 5.94 -6.65
CA PRO A 122 -3.32 5.37 -7.56
C PRO A 122 -1.96 5.10 -6.89
N GLN A 123 -1.36 3.94 -7.19
CA GLN A 123 -0.13 3.46 -6.53
C GLN A 123 1.03 4.46 -6.59
N TYR A 124 1.22 5.10 -7.75
CA TYR A 124 2.30 6.06 -7.93
C TYR A 124 2.21 7.23 -6.92
N LYS A 125 1.00 7.59 -6.43
CA LYS A 125 0.85 8.70 -5.46
C LYS A 125 1.50 8.39 -4.11
N PHE A 126 1.81 7.12 -3.82
CA PHE A 126 2.51 6.72 -2.60
C PHE A 126 4.03 6.76 -2.75
N ILE A 127 4.55 6.57 -3.96
CA ILE A 127 5.98 6.26 -4.21
C ILE A 127 6.67 7.23 -5.17
N CYS A 128 5.93 8.16 -5.77
CA CYS A 128 6.48 9.14 -6.70
C CYS A 128 6.28 10.58 -6.20
N ASP A 129 7.12 11.49 -6.71
CA ASP A 129 6.89 12.93 -6.61
C ASP A 129 5.82 13.42 -7.61
N GLU A 130 5.63 14.74 -7.66
CA GLU A 130 4.70 15.39 -8.59
C GLU A 130 5.06 15.17 -10.06
N ASN A 131 6.35 14.98 -10.35
CA ASN A 131 6.91 14.77 -11.69
C ASN A 131 6.96 13.29 -12.09
N LYS A 132 6.40 12.37 -11.29
CA LYS A 132 6.41 10.90 -11.49
C LYS A 132 7.78 10.24 -11.32
N ASN A 133 8.75 10.92 -10.73
CA ASN A 133 10.01 10.28 -10.37
C ASN A 133 9.77 9.32 -9.21
N ILE A 134 10.32 8.11 -9.30
CA ILE A 134 10.28 7.13 -8.22
C ILE A 134 11.18 7.62 -7.09
N LEU A 135 10.66 7.62 -5.87
CA LEU A 135 11.33 8.13 -4.67
C LEU A 135 11.94 7.05 -3.78
N VAL A 136 11.61 5.77 -4.02
CA VAL A 136 12.07 4.64 -3.19
C VAL A 136 13.23 3.89 -3.86
N ASN A 137 14.07 3.23 -3.07
CA ASN A 137 15.20 2.45 -3.59
C ASN A 137 14.76 1.18 -4.35
N PHE A 138 13.65 0.55 -3.94
CA PHE A 138 13.16 -0.67 -4.57
C PHE A 138 11.63 -0.72 -4.70
N ILE A 139 11.14 -1.26 -5.83
CA ILE A 139 9.72 -1.55 -6.05
C ILE A 139 9.58 -3.02 -6.45
N GLY A 140 8.98 -3.80 -5.55
CA GLY A 140 8.53 -5.17 -5.84
C GLY A 140 7.12 -5.21 -6.43
N LYS A 141 6.76 -6.32 -7.06
CA LYS A 141 5.43 -6.61 -7.60
C LYS A 141 4.81 -7.76 -6.83
N LEU A 142 3.53 -7.63 -6.47
CA LEU A 142 2.80 -8.71 -5.81
C LEU A 142 2.76 -9.98 -6.67
N GLU A 143 2.68 -9.82 -7.99
CA GLU A 143 2.69 -10.91 -8.96
C GLU A 143 4.00 -11.71 -8.95
N ASN A 144 5.09 -11.10 -8.47
CA ASN A 144 6.42 -11.71 -8.35
C ASN A 144 6.93 -11.70 -6.90
N ILE A 145 6.02 -11.68 -5.92
CA ILE A 145 6.35 -11.38 -4.53
C ILE A 145 7.44 -12.27 -3.94
N ASN A 146 7.45 -13.56 -4.29
CA ASN A 146 8.46 -14.50 -3.76
C ASN A 146 9.88 -14.18 -4.24
N ASN A 147 10.05 -13.65 -5.45
CA ASN A 147 11.36 -13.30 -5.97
C ASN A 147 11.74 -11.89 -5.55
N ASP A 148 10.81 -10.94 -5.64
CA ASP A 148 11.06 -9.55 -5.28
C ASP A 148 11.30 -9.38 -3.77
N PHE A 149 10.65 -10.19 -2.94
CA PHE A 149 10.90 -10.17 -1.49
C PHE A 149 12.29 -10.72 -1.14
N LYS A 150 12.88 -11.62 -1.93
CA LYS A 150 14.28 -12.06 -1.71
C LYS A 150 15.26 -10.89 -1.82
N ILE A 151 14.98 -9.91 -2.69
CA ILE A 151 15.80 -8.69 -2.81
C ILE A 151 15.76 -7.92 -1.49
N VAL A 152 14.56 -7.72 -0.92
CA VAL A 152 14.39 -7.06 0.38
C VAL A 152 15.10 -7.83 1.50
N LYS A 153 15.00 -9.16 1.52
CA LYS A 153 15.71 -10.02 2.48
C LYS A 153 17.22 -9.81 2.44
N ASN A 154 17.79 -9.78 1.23
CA ASN A 154 19.22 -9.61 1.02
C ASN A 154 19.70 -8.22 1.45
N GLU A 155 18.95 -7.18 1.10
CA GLU A 155 19.29 -5.80 1.44
C GLU A 155 19.24 -5.55 2.96
N LEU A 156 18.25 -6.14 3.63
CA LEU A 156 18.05 -6.00 5.08
C LEU A 156 18.71 -7.09 5.91
N ASN A 157 19.46 -8.00 5.26
CA ASN A 157 20.21 -9.09 5.88
C ASN A 157 19.39 -9.95 6.88
N PHE A 158 18.22 -10.43 6.46
CA PHE A 158 17.39 -11.37 7.24
C PHE A 158 16.81 -12.50 6.38
N ASP A 159 16.46 -13.65 6.98
CA ASP A 159 16.00 -14.84 6.22
C ASP A 159 14.57 -15.34 6.53
N ARG A 160 13.76 -14.53 7.22
CA ARG A 160 12.35 -14.85 7.48
C ARG A 160 11.54 -14.86 6.18
N ASN A 161 10.63 -15.83 6.04
CA ASN A 161 9.78 -15.97 4.85
C ASN A 161 8.39 -15.35 5.06
N LEU A 162 7.75 -14.96 3.95
CA LEU A 162 6.36 -14.50 3.98
C LEU A 162 5.43 -15.64 4.39
N ILE A 163 4.52 -15.33 5.31
CA ILE A 163 3.43 -16.24 5.67
C ILE A 163 2.35 -16.10 4.61
N HIS A 164 2.07 -17.19 3.88
CA HIS A 164 0.97 -17.22 2.92
C HIS A 164 -0.37 -17.06 3.67
N SER A 165 -1.07 -15.96 3.40
CA SER A 165 -2.44 -15.74 3.86
C SER A 165 -3.30 -15.42 2.65
N ASN A 166 -4.12 -16.38 2.22
CA ASN A 166 -5.16 -16.15 1.22
C ASN A 166 -6.38 -15.56 1.96
N SER A 167 -6.52 -14.24 1.95
CA SER A 167 -7.66 -13.53 2.56
C SER A 167 -8.35 -12.62 1.54
#